data_AF-A0AAX2II97-F1
#
_entry.id   AF-A0AAX2II97-F1
#
_cell.length_a   1.000
_cell.length_b   1.000
_cell.length_c   1.000
_cell.angle_alpha   90.00
_cell.angle_beta   90.00
_cell.angle_gamma   90.00
#
_symmetry.space_group_name_H-M   'P 1'
#
loop_
_entity.id
_entity.type
_entity.pdbx_description
1 polymer ?
#
loop_
_entity_poly.entity_id
_entity_poly.type
_entity_poly.pdbx_seq_one_letter_code
_entity_poly.pdbx_strand_id
1 'polypeptide(L)'
;MNMRSAISILFIFFVSTFVKAQYTVHKMINVGYVYQNQSFGEVGGKLMFLKNDDVIYRLGASALMGSANSEFAIMPKLQADILLNFERNVDFYHSYYFLAGVEGTNKYVAPKIGVTLFGILDLTGGYAFPLGNSGLNGKELKGVNVNFTLNIPTAFLHDMLK
;
A
#
# COMPACT_ATOMS: atom_id res chain seq x y z
N MET A 1 -22.84 -38.26 6.50
CA MET A 1 -21.93 -37.22 7.04
C MET A 1 -21.87 -37.42 8.55
N ASN A 2 -20.70 -37.69 9.13
CA ASN A 2 -20.59 -37.99 10.56
C ASN A 2 -20.82 -36.72 11.39
N MET A 3 -21.48 -36.83 12.56
CA MET A 3 -21.80 -35.72 13.47
C MET A 3 -20.56 -34.89 13.82
N ARG A 4 -19.39 -35.54 13.94
CA ARG A 4 -18.09 -34.88 14.16
C ARG A 4 -17.70 -33.95 13.01
N SER A 5 -17.93 -34.36 11.76
CA SER A 5 -17.63 -33.56 10.58
C SER A 5 -18.57 -32.34 10.47
N ALA A 6 -19.84 -32.49 10.84
CA ALA A 6 -20.80 -31.38 10.86
C ALA A 6 -20.41 -30.30 11.89
N ILE A 7 -19.97 -30.72 13.09
CA ILE A 7 -19.49 -29.81 14.14
C ILE A 7 -18.21 -29.08 13.70
N SER A 8 -17.27 -29.78 13.06
CA SER A 8 -16.05 -29.15 12.54
C SER A 8 -16.34 -28.11 11.46
N ILE A 9 -17.26 -28.40 10.53
CA ILE A 9 -17.68 -27.44 9.50
C ILE A 9 -18.36 -26.21 10.12
N LEU A 10 -19.25 -26.43 11.09
CA LEU A 10 -19.91 -25.35 11.83
C LEU A 10 -18.89 -24.46 12.56
N PHE A 11 -17.90 -25.07 13.21
CA PHE A 11 -16.86 -24.35 13.95
C PHE A 11 -15.97 -23.51 13.01
N ILE A 12 -15.60 -24.05 11.85
CA ILE A 12 -14.88 -23.29 10.81
C ILE A 12 -15.72 -22.10 10.33
N PHE A 13 -17.03 -22.30 10.18
CA PHE A 13 -17.94 -21.22 9.77
C PHE A 13 -18.00 -20.11 10.81
N PHE A 14 -18.12 -20.44 12.10
CA PHE A 14 -18.13 -19.44 13.19
C PHE A 14 -16.78 -18.73 13.34
N VAL A 15 -15.65 -19.44 13.26
CA VAL A 15 -14.33 -18.78 13.31
C VAL A 15 -14.16 -17.80 12.15
N SER A 16 -14.69 -18.11 10.96
CA SER A 16 -14.61 -17.20 9.80
C SER A 16 -15.47 -15.93 9.94
N THR A 17 -16.58 -15.96 10.69
CA THR A 17 -17.44 -14.78 10.90
C THR A 17 -16.88 -13.84 11.95
N PHE A 18 -16.27 -14.35 13.02
CA PHE A 18 -15.63 -13.52 14.06
C PHE A 18 -14.41 -12.74 13.53
N VAL A 19 -13.66 -13.29 12.56
CA VAL A 19 -12.50 -12.59 11.95
C VAL A 19 -12.91 -11.33 11.19
N LYS A 20 -14.11 -11.29 10.59
CA LYS A 20 -14.60 -10.10 9.87
C LYS A 20 -14.98 -8.93 10.79
N ALA A 21 -15.29 -9.18 12.06
CA ALA A 21 -15.80 -8.16 12.97
C ALA A 21 -14.71 -7.25 13.58
N GLN A 22 -13.43 -7.57 13.40
CA GLN A 22 -12.32 -6.84 14.03
C GLN A 22 -11.54 -5.90 13.10
N TYR A 23 -11.84 -5.88 11.80
CA TYR A 23 -11.10 -5.06 10.82
C TYR A 23 -12.05 -4.28 9.92
N THR A 24 -12.03 -2.94 10.03
CA THR A 24 -12.73 -2.07 9.10
C THR A 24 -11.84 -1.84 7.87
N VAL A 25 -12.31 -2.29 6.71
CA VAL A 25 -11.56 -2.21 5.44
C VAL A 25 -12.06 -1.05 4.59
N HIS A 26 -11.19 -0.10 4.28
CA HIS A 26 -11.46 1.00 3.36
C HIS A 26 -10.72 0.79 2.05
N LYS A 27 -11.44 0.95 0.93
CA LYS A 27 -10.88 0.87 -0.41
C LYS A 27 -10.46 2.26 -0.87
N MET A 28 -9.26 2.36 -1.43
CA MET A 28 -8.69 3.60 -1.93
C MET A 28 -8.13 3.36 -3.33
N ILE A 29 -8.24 4.37 -4.18
CA ILE A 29 -7.51 4.45 -5.44
C ILE A 29 -6.23 5.24 -5.15
N ASN A 30 -5.09 4.79 -5.67
CA ASN A 30 -3.85 5.54 -5.55
C ASN A 30 -3.36 6.03 -6.91
N VAL A 31 -2.87 7.26 -6.93
CA VAL A 31 -2.20 7.86 -8.08
C VAL A 31 -0.95 8.56 -7.55
N GLY A 32 0.19 8.35 -8.18
CA GLY A 32 1.43 8.86 -7.66
C GLY A 32 2.54 9.00 -8.69
N TYR A 33 3.67 9.47 -8.18
CA TYR A 33 4.92 9.60 -8.89
C TYR A 33 6.00 8.87 -8.08
N VAL A 34 6.76 8.02 -8.77
CA VAL A 34 7.83 7.23 -8.19
C VAL A 34 9.11 7.54 -8.93
N TYR A 35 10.13 7.94 -8.20
CA TYR A 35 11.49 8.09 -8.70
C TYR A 35 12.34 6.92 -8.23
N GLN A 36 12.74 6.07 -9.17
CA GLN A 36 13.64 4.93 -8.94
C GLN A 36 14.71 4.93 -10.03
N ASN A 37 15.77 5.73 -9.87
CA ASN A 37 16.79 6.00 -10.91
C ASN A 37 16.20 6.58 -12.22
N GLN A 38 14.89 6.76 -12.26
CA GLN A 38 14.05 7.21 -13.35
C GLN A 38 12.64 7.50 -12.85
N SER A 39 11.93 8.36 -13.57
CA SER A 39 10.57 8.77 -13.28
C SER A 39 9.53 7.77 -13.79
N PHE A 40 8.64 7.34 -12.90
CA PHE A 40 7.48 6.51 -13.21
C PHE A 40 6.22 7.16 -12.63
N GLY A 41 5.12 7.12 -13.37
CA GLY A 41 3.78 7.35 -12.83
C GLY A 41 3.26 6.07 -12.18
N GLU A 42 2.53 6.20 -11.07
CA GLU A 42 1.89 5.09 -10.36
C GLU A 42 0.39 5.24 -10.42
N VAL A 43 -0.33 4.16 -10.75
CA VAL A 43 -1.80 4.09 -10.63
C VAL A 43 -2.20 2.72 -10.11
N GLY A 44 -3.14 2.67 -9.17
CA GLY A 44 -3.61 1.41 -8.59
C GLY A 44 -4.66 1.53 -7.51
N GLY A 45 -4.71 0.51 -6.66
CA GLY A 45 -5.64 0.43 -5.54
C GLY A 45 -4.93 0.02 -4.25
N LYS A 46 -5.44 0.52 -3.13
CA LYS A 46 -4.93 0.22 -1.79
C LYS A 46 -6.11 -0.10 -0.86
N LEU A 47 -5.96 -1.16 -0.08
CA LEU A 47 -6.85 -1.53 1.01
C LEU A 47 -6.23 -1.06 2.32
N MET A 48 -7.00 -0.30 3.09
CA MET A 48 -6.62 0.19 4.40
C MET A 48 -7.42 -0.60 5.44
N PHE A 49 -6.71 -1.23 6.39
CA PHE A 49 -7.26 -2.02 7.47
C PHE A 49 -7.07 -1.25 8.77
N LEU A 50 -8.17 -0.79 9.37
CA LEU A 50 -8.18 -0.20 10.69
C LEU A 50 -8.37 -1.32 11.72
N LYS A 51 -7.39 -1.48 12.61
CA LYS A 51 -7.46 -2.40 13.75
C LYS A 51 -7.68 -1.66 15.06
N ASN A 52 -6.95 -0.56 15.28
CA ASN A 52 -7.01 0.37 16.41
C ASN A 52 -6.67 1.78 15.90
N ASP A 53 -7.08 2.83 16.62
CA ASP A 53 -6.82 4.23 16.22
C ASP A 53 -5.32 4.61 16.17
N ASP A 54 -4.48 3.82 16.85
CA ASP A 54 -3.03 4.06 16.93
C ASP A 54 -2.24 3.48 15.73
N VAL A 55 -2.77 2.44 15.06
CA VAL A 55 -2.04 1.69 14.01
C VAL A 55 -2.96 1.31 12.86
N ILE A 56 -2.58 1.74 11.65
CA ILE A 56 -3.29 1.45 10.41
C ILE A 56 -2.41 0.60 9.51
N TYR A 57 -2.95 -0.50 8.99
CA TYR A 57 -2.25 -1.33 8.00
C TYR A 57 -2.78 -1.02 6.61
N ARG A 58 -1.91 -0.94 5.61
CA ARG A 58 -2.31 -0.79 4.22
C ARG A 58 -1.64 -1.84 3.34
N LEU A 59 -2.42 -2.42 2.43
CA LEU A 59 -1.94 -3.31 1.39
C LEU A 59 -2.38 -2.76 0.04
N GLY A 60 -1.44 -2.55 -0.87
CA GLY A 60 -1.71 -1.97 -2.18
C GLY A 60 -1.14 -2.78 -3.33
N ALA A 61 -1.81 -2.68 -4.46
CA ALA A 61 -1.33 -3.17 -5.74
C ALA A 61 -1.51 -2.05 -6.77
N SER A 62 -0.42 -1.71 -7.45
CA SER A 62 -0.38 -0.64 -8.44
C SER A 62 0.48 -1.02 -9.65
N ALA A 63 0.35 -0.26 -10.72
CA ALA A 63 1.20 -0.35 -11.88
C ALA A 63 2.03 0.92 -11.99
N LEU A 64 3.35 0.75 -12.15
CA LEU A 64 4.29 1.80 -12.48
C LEU A 64 4.40 1.89 -14.00
N MET A 65 4.21 3.08 -14.56
CA MET A 65 4.27 3.35 -15.99
C MET A 65 5.29 4.45 -16.25
N GLY A 66 6.29 4.19 -17.09
CA GLY A 66 7.33 5.16 -17.40
C GLY A 66 8.16 4.72 -18.59
N SER A 67 9.12 5.54 -19.01
CA SER A 67 10.02 5.18 -20.10
C SER A 67 11.39 4.84 -19.54
N ALA A 68 11.84 3.60 -19.73
CA ALA A 68 13.20 3.17 -19.43
C ALA A 68 14.00 2.95 -20.70
N ASN A 69 15.12 3.69 -20.80
CA ASN A 69 16.02 3.64 -21.95
C ASN A 69 15.30 3.88 -23.31
N SER A 70 14.42 4.89 -23.35
CA SER A 70 13.60 5.24 -24.53
C SER A 70 12.49 4.23 -24.90
N GLU A 71 12.28 3.19 -24.09
CA GLU A 71 11.18 2.24 -24.26
C GLU A 71 10.15 2.41 -23.14
N PHE A 72 8.88 2.41 -23.51
CA PHE A 72 7.79 2.45 -22.53
C PHE A 72 7.71 1.11 -21.80
N ALA A 73 7.68 1.15 -20.47
CA ALA A 73 7.63 -0.01 -19.62
C ALA A 73 6.53 0.14 -18.57
N ILE A 74 5.83 -0.96 -18.33
CA ILE A 74 4.85 -1.09 -17.25
C ILE A 74 5.37 -2.15 -16.27
N MET A 75 5.38 -1.83 -14.99
CA MET A 75 5.79 -2.76 -13.93
C MET A 75 4.70 -2.89 -12.87
N PRO A 76 4.32 -4.13 -12.49
CA PRO A 76 3.47 -4.32 -11.32
C PRO A 76 4.25 -4.00 -10.03
N LYS A 77 3.58 -3.32 -9.11
CA LYS A 77 4.07 -3.01 -7.76
C LYS A 77 3.07 -3.51 -6.73
N LEU A 78 3.60 -4.17 -5.70
CA LEU A 78 2.90 -4.53 -4.48
C LEU A 78 3.49 -3.71 -3.34
N GLN A 79 2.66 -3.29 -2.40
CA GLN A 79 3.11 -2.57 -1.22
C GLN A 79 2.37 -3.00 0.04
N ALA A 80 3.11 -3.03 1.14
CA ALA A 80 2.59 -3.22 2.47
C ALA A 80 3.14 -2.11 3.37
N ASP A 81 2.24 -1.26 3.87
CA ASP A 81 2.57 -0.11 4.70
C ASP A 81 1.92 -0.26 6.08
N ILE A 82 2.61 0.22 7.10
CA ILE A 82 2.13 0.38 8.47
C ILE A 82 2.21 1.87 8.78
N LEU A 83 1.08 2.46 9.14
CA LEU A 83 1.02 3.83 9.62
C LEU A 83 0.93 3.78 11.13
N LEU A 84 1.81 4.53 11.77
CA LEU A 84 1.89 4.63 13.21
C LEU A 84 1.50 6.05 13.60
N ASN A 85 0.50 6.15 14.46
CA ASN A 85 0.13 7.38 15.12
C ASN A 85 0.76 7.38 16.52
N PHE A 86 1.82 8.15 16.72
CA PHE A 86 2.58 8.16 17.97
C PHE A 86 2.13 9.26 18.96
N GLU A 87 1.19 10.13 18.58
CA GLU A 87 0.71 11.22 19.43
C GLU A 87 -0.60 10.83 20.12
N ARG A 88 -0.47 10.25 21.33
CA ARG A 88 -1.56 10.18 22.33
C ARG A 88 -1.76 11.56 22.97
N ASN A 89 -3.01 12.00 23.10
CA ASN A 89 -3.46 13.21 23.82
C ASN A 89 -3.29 14.58 23.15
N VAL A 90 -3.57 14.73 21.86
CA VAL A 90 -3.99 16.04 21.34
C VAL A 90 -5.05 15.87 20.25
N ASP A 91 -6.18 16.54 20.45
CA ASP A 91 -7.44 16.46 19.73
C ASP A 91 -7.32 16.22 18.21
N PHE A 92 -8.14 15.29 17.70
CA PHE A 92 -8.76 15.06 16.36
C PHE A 92 -8.32 15.83 15.07
N TYR A 93 -7.22 16.56 15.07
CA TYR A 93 -6.68 17.45 14.03
C TYR A 93 -5.22 17.10 13.67
N HIS A 94 -4.77 15.88 13.93
CA HIS A 94 -3.43 15.45 13.53
C HIS A 94 -3.35 15.19 12.02
N SER A 95 -2.51 16.00 11.38
CA SER A 95 -2.41 16.11 9.93
C SER A 95 -1.37 15.17 9.31
N TYR A 96 -0.60 14.42 10.11
CA TYR A 96 0.49 13.56 9.62
C TYR A 96 0.58 12.24 10.40
N TYR A 97 0.81 11.14 9.70
CA TYR A 97 1.15 9.84 10.30
C TYR A 97 2.53 9.40 9.84
N PHE A 98 3.27 8.67 10.69
CA PHE A 98 4.52 8.05 10.27
C PHE A 98 4.21 6.78 9.49
N LEU A 99 4.91 6.59 8.37
CA LEU A 99 4.73 5.46 7.48
C LEU A 99 6.01 4.65 7.46
N ALA A 100 5.90 3.35 7.75
CA ALA A 100 6.95 2.38 7.51
C ALA A 100 6.38 1.25 6.66
N GLY A 101 7.10 0.81 5.63
CA GLY A 101 6.57 -0.19 4.73
C GLY A 101 7.62 -0.82 3.85
N VAL A 102 7.15 -1.72 3.01
CA VAL A 102 7.94 -2.32 1.95
C VAL A 102 7.14 -2.28 0.67
N GLU A 103 7.80 -1.97 -0.43
CA GLU A 103 7.27 -2.18 -1.77
C GLU A 103 8.12 -3.17 -2.53
N GLY A 104 7.47 -3.96 -3.38
CA GLY A 104 8.09 -4.97 -4.21
C GLY A 104 7.53 -4.90 -5.62
N THR A 105 8.41 -4.94 -6.59
CA THR A 105 8.09 -5.11 -8.00
C THR A 105 8.68 -6.42 -8.51
N ASN A 106 8.47 -6.75 -9.77
CA ASN A 106 9.19 -7.85 -10.42
C ASN A 106 10.69 -7.56 -10.66
N LYS A 107 11.17 -6.33 -10.38
CA LYS A 107 12.57 -5.90 -10.62
C LYS A 107 13.34 -5.58 -9.34
N TYR A 108 12.66 -5.11 -8.29
CA TYR A 108 13.31 -4.70 -7.04
C TYR A 108 12.37 -4.85 -5.83
N VAL A 109 12.96 -4.90 -4.64
CA VAL A 109 12.26 -4.71 -3.35
C VAL A 109 12.85 -3.50 -2.66
N ALA A 110 12.01 -2.59 -2.17
CA ALA A 110 12.43 -1.40 -1.46
C ALA A 110 11.72 -1.32 -0.09
N PRO A 111 12.43 -1.47 1.03
CA PRO A 111 11.95 -0.91 2.29
C PRO A 111 11.83 0.60 2.16
N LYS A 112 10.76 1.16 2.71
CA LYS A 112 10.46 2.59 2.67
C LYS A 112 9.97 3.10 4.01
N ILE A 113 10.31 4.34 4.29
CA ILE A 113 9.83 5.10 5.44
C ILE A 113 9.35 6.46 4.95
N GLY A 114 8.47 7.10 5.70
CA GLY A 114 7.97 8.40 5.29
C GLY A 114 6.89 8.92 6.21
N VAL A 115 6.13 9.87 5.67
CA VAL A 115 5.00 10.48 6.35
C VAL A 115 3.81 10.50 5.40
N THR A 116 2.62 10.43 5.96
CA THR A 116 1.38 10.58 5.20
C THR A 116 0.55 11.70 5.79
N LEU A 117 0.23 12.70 4.96
CA LEU A 117 -0.56 13.84 5.35
C LEU A 117 -2.04 13.51 5.20
N PHE A 118 -2.80 13.68 6.28
CA PHE A 118 -4.24 13.40 6.38
C PHE A 118 -4.62 11.95 6.02
N GLY A 119 -3.67 11.02 5.99
CA GLY A 119 -3.86 9.65 5.48
C GLY A 119 -4.10 9.56 3.96
N ILE A 120 -4.04 10.69 3.26
CA ILE A 120 -4.32 10.84 1.83
C ILE A 120 -3.02 10.97 1.05
N LEU A 121 -2.11 11.86 1.48
CA LEU A 121 -0.90 12.18 0.72
C LEU A 121 0.33 11.53 1.33
N ASP A 122 0.88 10.51 0.69
CA ASP A 122 2.08 9.81 1.11
C ASP A 122 3.34 10.44 0.50
N LEU A 123 4.31 10.78 1.35
CA LEU A 123 5.67 11.15 0.99
C LEU A 123 6.61 10.12 1.61
N THR A 124 7.24 9.29 0.77
CA THR A 124 8.10 8.20 1.24
C THR A 124 9.45 8.19 0.54
N GLY A 125 10.48 7.82 1.29
CA GLY A 125 11.83 7.59 0.80
C GLY A 125 12.29 6.20 1.22
N GLY A 126 13.05 5.55 0.36
CA GLY A 126 13.54 4.20 0.59
C GLY A 126 14.78 3.89 -0.24
N TYR A 127 15.20 2.63 -0.18
CA TYR A 127 16.31 2.13 -0.97
C TYR A 127 15.89 0.84 -1.66
N ALA A 128 15.94 0.81 -2.99
CA ALA A 128 15.61 -0.37 -3.77
C ALA A 128 16.81 -1.31 -3.93
N PHE A 129 16.57 -2.56 -3.53
CA PHE A 129 17.45 -3.69 -3.74
C PHE A 129 16.99 -4.46 -4.98
N PRO A 130 17.88 -4.73 -5.95
CA PRO A 130 17.51 -5.44 -7.17
C PRO A 130 17.15 -6.90 -6.88
N LEU A 131 16.12 -7.41 -7.57
CA LEU A 131 15.73 -8.83 -7.56
C LEU A 131 16.40 -9.54 -8.73
N GLY A 132 17.58 -10.13 -8.47
CA GLY A 132 18.39 -10.81 -9.48
C GLY A 132 18.96 -9.85 -10.54
N ASN A 133 19.21 -10.36 -11.75
CA ASN A 133 19.70 -9.56 -12.89
C ASN A 133 18.58 -8.86 -13.68
N SER A 134 17.43 -8.65 -13.03
CA SER A 134 16.22 -8.13 -13.65
C SER A 134 16.29 -6.60 -13.74
N GLY A 135 17.07 -6.07 -14.68
CA GLY A 135 16.94 -4.67 -15.09
C GLY A 135 15.59 -4.40 -15.77
N LEU A 136 15.24 -3.11 -15.90
CA LEU A 136 14.17 -2.67 -16.79
C LEU A 136 14.80 -2.05 -18.04
N ASN A 137 14.62 -2.70 -19.19
CA ASN A 137 15.18 -2.27 -20.49
C ASN A 137 16.68 -1.94 -20.43
N GLY A 138 17.45 -2.78 -19.74
CA GLY A 138 18.91 -2.63 -19.57
C GLY A 138 19.35 -1.67 -18.47
N LYS A 139 18.43 -0.97 -17.78
CA LYS A 139 18.75 -0.14 -16.62
C LYS A 139 18.56 -0.89 -15.31
N GLU A 140 19.54 -0.74 -14.41
CA GLU A 140 19.40 -1.18 -13.02
C GLU A 140 18.55 -0.18 -12.23
N LEU A 141 17.49 -0.68 -11.61
CA LEU A 141 16.57 0.09 -10.76
C LEU A 141 16.99 0.03 -9.28
N LYS A 142 18.30 0.01 -8.99
CA LYS A 142 18.83 0.01 -7.63
C LYS A 142 19.05 1.43 -7.13
N GLY A 143 18.99 1.63 -5.82
CA GLY A 143 19.33 2.90 -5.19
C GLY A 143 18.13 3.64 -4.60
N VAL A 144 18.29 4.94 -4.42
CA VAL A 144 17.30 5.80 -3.74
C VAL A 144 15.96 5.75 -4.47
N ASN A 145 14.92 5.45 -3.71
CA ASN A 145 13.54 5.37 -4.12
C ASN A 145 12.79 6.51 -3.44
N VAL A 146 12.09 7.36 -4.20
CA VAL A 146 11.23 8.41 -3.63
C VAL A 146 9.84 8.25 -4.23
N ASN A 147 8.81 8.17 -3.39
CA ASN A 147 7.42 8.09 -3.83
C ASN A 147 6.64 9.26 -3.27
N PHE A 148 5.81 9.81 -4.15
CA PHE A 148 4.77 10.77 -3.84
C PHE A 148 3.45 10.19 -4.31
N THR A 149 2.55 9.82 -3.39
CA THR A 149 1.33 9.10 -3.76
C THR A 149 0.12 9.74 -3.10
N LEU A 150 -0.89 10.05 -3.91
CA LEU A 150 -2.21 10.47 -3.46
C LEU A 150 -3.12 9.25 -3.37
N ASN A 151 -3.68 9.00 -2.18
CA ASN A 151 -4.62 7.93 -1.89
C ASN A 151 -6.02 8.54 -1.73
N ILE A 152 -6.91 8.26 -2.66
CA ILE A 152 -8.26 8.78 -2.69
C ILE A 152 -9.22 7.68 -2.22
N PRO A 153 -9.90 7.84 -1.07
CA PRO A 153 -10.92 6.90 -0.63
C PRO A 153 -12.06 6.80 -1.65
N THR A 154 -12.49 5.58 -1.99
CA THR A 154 -13.58 5.40 -2.98
C THR A 154 -14.91 5.95 -2.49
N ALA A 155 -15.12 6.03 -1.18
CA ALA A 155 -16.29 6.67 -0.58
C ALA A 155 -16.36 8.17 -0.96
N PHE A 156 -15.23 8.87 -0.93
CA PHE A 156 -15.14 10.27 -1.32
C PHE A 156 -15.47 10.48 -2.81
N LEU A 157 -14.96 9.60 -3.68
CA LEU A 157 -15.29 9.64 -5.11
C LEU A 157 -16.79 9.39 -5.38
N HIS A 158 -17.41 8.49 -4.60
CA HIS A 158 -18.82 8.20 -4.74
C HIS A 158 -19.69 9.42 -4.38
N ASP A 159 -19.33 10.15 -3.34
CA ASP A 159 -20.07 11.34 -2.89
C ASP A 159 -19.89 12.54 -3.85
N MET A 160 -18.74 12.69 -4.50
CA MET A 160 -18.49 13.77 -5.46
C MET A 160 -19.14 13.57 -6.84
N LEU A 161 -19.36 12.32 -7.25
CA LEU A 161 -19.87 11.96 -8.58
C LEU A 161 -21.40 11.72 -8.60
N LYS A 162 -22.09 12.05 -7.51
CA LYS A 162 -23.53 11.90 -7.33
C LYS A 162 -24.24 13.25 -7.46
#